data_AF-A0A382VGL5-F1
#
_entry.id   AF-A0A382VGL5-F1
#
_cell.length_a   1.000
_cell.length_b   1.000
_cell.length_c   1.000
_cell.angle_alpha   90.00
_cell.angle_beta   90.00
_cell.angle_gamma   90.00
#
_symmetry.space_group_name_H-M   'P 1'
#
loop_
_entity.id
_entity.type
_entity.pdbx_description
1 polymer ?
#
loop_
_entity_poly.entity_id
_entity_poly.type
_entity_poly.pdbx_seq_one_letter_code
_entity_poly.pdbx_strand_id
1 'polypeptide(L)'
;MSKPSELIGWNDYSYSYGDREIRTINPSIQSGSTVLFESYEDMQLHDKGQYPGVTYGTGGLSTQKSFEEAICKLENGHISRAFPSGINAIICTLMAFTQSGDEVLLTDNVYGPTARFCHKVLAKYNIKITHIESDIGSEISQYINDNTKLIFLESPGSN
;
A
#
# COMPACT_ATOMS: atom_id res chain seq x y z
N MET A 1 -33.32 -3.60 -16.56
CA MET A 1 -33.02 -2.37 -15.78
C MET A 1 -34.28 -1.49 -15.79
N SER A 2 -34.85 -1.22 -14.62
CA SER A 2 -36.04 -0.36 -14.45
C SER A 2 -35.71 1.10 -14.77
N LYS A 3 -36.72 1.88 -15.19
CA LYS A 3 -36.58 3.32 -15.45
C LYS A 3 -35.91 4.04 -14.26
N PRO A 4 -35.00 4.99 -14.49
CA PRO A 4 -34.38 5.79 -13.43
C PRO A 4 -35.45 6.56 -12.64
N SER A 5 -35.25 6.63 -11.31
CA SER A 5 -36.06 7.45 -10.41
C SER A 5 -35.79 8.94 -10.65
N GLU A 6 -36.83 9.76 -10.85
CA GLU A 6 -36.70 11.23 -10.96
C GLU A 6 -36.30 11.91 -9.63
N LEU A 7 -36.35 11.20 -8.51
CA LEU A 7 -36.06 11.74 -7.18
C LEU A 7 -34.57 11.69 -6.81
N ILE A 8 -33.79 10.82 -7.45
CA ILE A 8 -32.35 10.71 -7.26
C ILE A 8 -31.72 11.22 -8.55
N GLY A 9 -31.10 12.39 -8.51
CA GLY A 9 -30.30 12.90 -9.60
C GLY A 9 -29.13 11.94 -9.86
N TRP A 10 -29.35 10.93 -10.69
CA TRP A 10 -28.27 10.27 -11.41
C TRP A 10 -27.79 11.25 -12.47
N ASN A 11 -27.13 12.31 -12.02
CA ASN A 11 -26.27 13.04 -12.93
C ASN A 11 -25.30 11.99 -13.46
N ASP A 12 -25.32 11.80 -14.77
CA ASP A 12 -24.29 11.04 -15.42
C ASP A 12 -22.99 11.79 -15.14
N TYR A 13 -22.25 11.34 -14.14
CA TYR A 13 -20.90 11.81 -13.84
C TYR A 13 -19.93 11.32 -14.92
N SER A 14 -20.42 10.71 -16.02
CA SER A 14 -19.64 10.63 -17.25
C SER A 14 -19.10 12.02 -17.52
N TYR A 15 -17.78 12.10 -17.57
CA TYR A 15 -17.06 13.30 -17.95
C TYR A 15 -17.45 13.60 -19.40
N SER A 16 -18.60 14.22 -19.66
CA SER A 16 -19.07 14.51 -21.01
C SER A 16 -19.83 15.83 -21.09
N TYR A 17 -19.69 16.53 -22.22
CA TYR A 17 -20.40 17.77 -22.53
C TYR A 17 -20.76 17.80 -24.01
N GLY A 18 -22.05 17.95 -24.32
CA GLY A 18 -22.55 17.98 -25.70
C GLY A 18 -22.22 16.70 -26.48
N ASP A 19 -22.54 15.53 -25.92
CA ASP A 19 -22.29 14.20 -26.47
C ASP A 19 -20.81 13.85 -26.71
N ARG A 20 -19.89 14.62 -26.11
CA ARG A 20 -18.45 14.38 -26.19
C ARG A 20 -17.88 14.06 -24.82
N GLU A 21 -17.13 12.98 -24.75
CA GLU A 21 -16.34 12.63 -23.57
C GLU A 21 -15.20 13.64 -23.37
N ILE A 22 -15.08 14.16 -22.15
CA ILE A 22 -14.02 15.04 -21.67
C ILE A 22 -12.89 14.14 -21.17
N ARG A 23 -11.77 14.17 -21.88
CA ARG A 23 -10.54 13.45 -21.50
C ARG A 23 -9.42 14.45 -21.27
N THR A 24 -8.64 14.26 -20.21
CA THR A 24 -7.46 15.06 -19.88
C THR A 24 -6.19 14.24 -20.02
N ILE A 25 -5.03 14.90 -20.09
CA ILE A 25 -3.72 14.23 -20.14
C ILE A 25 -3.45 13.48 -18.83
N ASN A 26 -3.80 14.09 -17.70
CA ASN A 26 -3.59 13.50 -16.38
C ASN A 26 -4.75 12.54 -16.02
N PRO A 27 -4.50 11.52 -15.17
CA PRO A 27 -5.54 10.66 -14.64
C PRO A 27 -6.68 11.44 -14.00
N SER A 28 -7.92 10.96 -14.15
CA SER A 28 -9.08 11.56 -13.49
C SER A 28 -8.97 11.41 -11.97
N ILE A 29 -9.50 12.40 -11.25
CA ILE A 29 -9.69 12.31 -9.80
C ILE A 29 -11.03 11.65 -9.57
N GLN A 30 -11.01 10.43 -9.03
CA GLN A 30 -12.19 9.70 -8.63
C GLN A 30 -12.31 9.72 -7.09
N SER A 31 -13.47 10.07 -6.58
CA SER A 31 -13.74 10.14 -5.13
C SER A 31 -15.01 9.37 -4.80
N GLY A 32 -14.94 8.53 -3.78
CA GLY A 32 -16.04 7.67 -3.36
C GLY A 32 -15.54 6.51 -2.50
N SER A 33 -16.44 5.94 -1.71
CA SER A 33 -16.18 4.74 -0.93
C SER A 33 -16.79 3.52 -1.62
N THR A 34 -18.11 3.46 -1.72
CA THR A 34 -18.80 2.33 -2.35
C THR A 34 -18.65 2.37 -3.87
N VAL A 35 -18.13 1.28 -4.45
CA VAL A 35 -18.10 1.09 -5.91
C VAL A 35 -19.24 0.17 -6.30
N LEU A 36 -19.97 0.54 -7.35
CA LEU A 36 -21.07 -0.27 -7.86
C LEU A 36 -20.51 -1.42 -8.71
N PHE A 37 -21.07 -2.61 -8.55
CA PHE A 37 -20.90 -3.70 -9.49
C PHE A 37 -21.84 -3.49 -10.69
N GLU A 38 -21.42 -3.92 -11.88
CA GLU A 38 -22.28 -3.84 -13.07
C GLU A 38 -23.42 -4.87 -13.00
N SER A 39 -23.16 -6.00 -12.34
CA SER A 39 -24.08 -7.14 -12.28
C SER A 39 -24.03 -7.88 -10.93
N TYR A 40 -25.03 -8.73 -10.68
CA TYR A 40 -25.00 -9.63 -9.52
C TYR A 40 -23.91 -10.70 -9.68
N GLU A 41 -23.66 -11.11 -10.92
CA GLU A 41 -22.60 -12.04 -11.30
C GLU A 41 -21.22 -11.51 -10.88
N ASP A 42 -20.94 -10.22 -11.05
CA ASP A 42 -19.69 -9.60 -10.59
C ASP A 42 -19.56 -9.62 -9.06
N MET A 43 -20.67 -9.39 -8.34
CA MET A 43 -20.71 -9.53 -6.89
C MET A 43 -20.39 -10.98 -6.47
N GLN A 44 -20.92 -11.98 -7.19
CA GLN A 44 -20.61 -13.38 -6.95
C GLN A 44 -19.13 -13.74 -7.27
N LEU A 45 -18.51 -13.07 -8.24
CA LEU A 45 -17.06 -13.19 -8.48
C LEU A 45 -16.24 -12.60 -7.33
N HIS A 46 -16.68 -11.47 -6.77
CA HIS A 46 -16.01 -10.85 -5.63
C HIS A 46 -16.06 -11.75 -4.40
N ASP A 47 -17.21 -12.34 -4.10
CA ASP A 47 -17.37 -13.26 -2.97
C ASP A 47 -16.44 -14.48 -3.06
N LYS A 48 -16.05 -14.86 -4.29
CA LYS A 48 -15.08 -15.93 -4.58
C LYS A 48 -13.63 -15.45 -4.64
N GLY A 49 -13.35 -14.16 -4.45
CA GLY A 49 -12.02 -13.57 -4.58
C GLY A 49 -11.49 -13.51 -6.00
N GLN A 50 -12.37 -13.59 -7.01
CA GLN A 50 -12.03 -13.66 -8.43
C GLN A 50 -12.37 -12.39 -9.21
N TYR A 51 -13.00 -11.41 -8.55
CA TYR A 51 -13.35 -10.14 -9.19
C TYR A 51 -12.09 -9.26 -9.36
N PRO A 52 -11.75 -8.86 -10.59
CA PRO A 52 -10.55 -8.07 -10.86
C PRO A 52 -10.73 -6.58 -10.59
N GLY A 53 -11.96 -6.11 -10.39
CA GLY A 53 -12.29 -4.70 -10.22
C GLY A 53 -12.14 -4.19 -8.79
N VAL A 54 -12.32 -2.88 -8.63
CA VAL A 54 -12.34 -2.23 -7.31
C VAL A 54 -13.73 -2.38 -6.70
N THR A 55 -13.81 -2.77 -5.43
CA THR A 55 -15.08 -2.97 -4.72
C THR A 55 -15.35 -1.90 -3.68
N TYR A 56 -14.29 -1.32 -3.12
CA TYR A 56 -14.39 -0.27 -2.11
C TYR A 56 -13.19 0.68 -2.18
N GLY A 57 -13.46 1.97 -1.95
CA GLY A 57 -12.50 3.06 -2.13
C GLY A 57 -11.29 2.99 -1.20
N THR A 58 -11.37 2.27 -0.07
CA THR A 58 -10.18 1.98 0.76
C THR A 58 -9.14 1.12 0.03
N GLY A 59 -9.56 0.35 -0.98
CA GLY A 59 -8.66 -0.41 -1.85
C GLY A 59 -7.99 0.42 -2.94
N GLY A 60 -8.31 1.71 -3.03
CA GLY A 60 -7.82 2.64 -4.04
C GLY A 60 -8.69 2.66 -5.30
N LEU A 61 -9.15 3.85 -5.67
CA LEU A 61 -9.88 4.13 -6.91
C LEU A 61 -8.91 4.40 -8.09
N SER A 62 -9.43 4.79 -9.25
CA SER A 62 -8.65 4.96 -10.49
C SER A 62 -7.37 5.79 -10.33
N THR A 63 -7.44 6.90 -9.59
CA THR A 63 -6.31 7.80 -9.36
C THR A 63 -5.19 7.10 -8.58
N GLN A 64 -5.54 6.38 -7.50
CA GLN A 64 -4.56 5.64 -6.70
C GLN A 64 -3.99 4.45 -7.47
N LYS A 65 -4.82 3.72 -8.22
CA LYS A 65 -4.34 2.60 -9.06
C LYS A 65 -3.36 3.07 -10.12
N SER A 66 -3.64 4.20 -10.77
CA SER A 66 -2.73 4.81 -11.74
C SER A 66 -1.38 5.17 -11.11
N PHE A 67 -1.39 5.71 -9.87
CA PHE A 67 -0.17 6.01 -9.13
C PHE A 67 0.60 4.74 -8.75
N GLU A 68 -0.06 3.74 -8.18
CA GLU A 68 0.54 2.45 -7.82
C GLU A 68 1.19 1.77 -9.04
N GLU A 69 0.50 1.74 -10.17
CA GLU A 69 1.05 1.17 -11.42
C GLU A 69 2.26 1.94 -11.94
N ALA A 70 2.23 3.27 -11.88
CA ALA A 70 3.35 4.10 -12.32
C ALA A 70 4.60 3.87 -11.47
N ILE A 71 4.46 3.88 -10.13
CA ILE A 71 5.57 3.59 -9.21
C ILE A 71 6.10 2.18 -9.42
N CYS A 72 5.22 1.19 -9.56
CA CYS A 72 5.61 -0.20 -9.80
C CYS A 72 6.49 -0.34 -11.05
N LYS A 73 6.14 0.35 -12.13
CA LYS A 73 6.93 0.36 -13.37
C LYS A 73 8.28 1.05 -13.20
N LEU A 74 8.33 2.20 -12.51
CA LEU A 74 9.57 2.95 -12.29
C LEU A 74 10.58 2.18 -11.43
N GLU A 75 10.10 1.47 -10.41
CA GLU A 75 10.92 0.68 -9.48
C GLU A 75 11.23 -0.74 -10.00
N ASN A 76 10.75 -1.11 -11.20
CA ASN A 76 10.77 -2.48 -11.73
C ASN A 76 10.24 -3.51 -10.71
N GLY A 77 9.21 -3.13 -9.95
CA GLY A 77 8.59 -3.96 -8.93
C GLY A 77 7.52 -4.91 -9.50
N HIS A 78 7.04 -5.84 -8.66
CA HIS A 78 5.92 -6.72 -9.01
C HIS A 78 4.57 -6.03 -8.79
N ILE A 79 4.39 -5.37 -7.64
CA ILE A 79 3.19 -4.63 -7.22
C ILE A 79 3.65 -3.45 -6.34
N SER A 80 2.97 -2.31 -6.41
CA SER A 80 3.11 -1.21 -5.45
C SER A 80 1.79 -0.90 -4.75
N ARG A 81 1.87 -0.36 -3.53
CA ARG A 81 0.73 0.06 -2.72
C ARG A 81 0.96 1.44 -2.15
N ALA A 82 -0.05 2.30 -2.26
CA ALA A 82 -0.02 3.64 -1.69
C ALA A 82 -0.44 3.61 -0.22
N PHE A 83 0.25 4.39 0.61
CA PHE A 83 -0.03 4.55 2.04
C PHE A 83 -0.23 6.04 2.35
N PRO A 84 -0.97 6.40 3.43
CA PRO A 84 -1.21 7.78 3.81
C PRO A 84 0.05 8.55 4.22
N SER A 85 1.16 7.86 4.55
CA SER A 85 2.46 8.46 4.83
C SER A 85 3.59 7.44 4.70
N GLY A 86 4.84 7.91 4.60
CA GLY A 86 6.03 7.05 4.54
C GLY A 86 6.19 6.15 5.78
N ILE A 87 5.98 6.69 6.98
CA ILE A 87 6.03 5.88 8.21
C ILE A 87 4.92 4.83 8.26
N ASN A 88 3.74 5.11 7.68
CA ASN A 88 2.68 4.11 7.61
C ASN A 88 3.06 2.95 6.66
N ALA A 89 3.69 3.25 5.52
CA ALA A 89 4.23 2.22 4.63
C ALA A 89 5.24 1.31 5.35
N ILE A 90 6.16 1.91 6.12
CA ILE A 90 7.16 1.18 6.92
C ILE A 90 6.48 0.31 7.99
N ILE A 91 5.54 0.86 8.75
CA ILE A 91 4.81 0.15 9.81
C ILE A 91 4.03 -1.03 9.23
N CYS A 92 3.27 -0.81 8.16
CA CYS A 92 2.48 -1.87 7.53
C CYS A 92 3.39 -2.98 6.99
N THR A 93 4.54 -2.63 6.41
CA THR A 93 5.52 -3.62 5.93
C THR A 93 6.08 -4.44 7.09
N LEU A 94 6.60 -3.79 8.14
CA LEU A 94 7.15 -4.49 9.30
C LEU A 94 6.11 -5.43 9.92
N MET A 95 4.88 -4.96 10.14
CA MET A 95 3.79 -5.76 10.72
C MET A 95 3.29 -6.88 9.81
N ALA A 96 3.34 -6.72 8.47
CA ALA A 96 2.87 -7.74 7.54
C ALA A 96 3.83 -8.94 7.45
N PHE A 97 5.13 -8.71 7.68
CA PHE A 97 6.16 -9.73 7.50
C PHE A 97 6.69 -10.30 8.82
N THR A 98 6.44 -9.66 9.96
CA THR A 98 6.93 -10.12 11.27
C THR A 98 5.82 -10.65 12.16
N GLN A 99 6.20 -11.56 13.05
CA GLN A 99 5.37 -12.14 14.10
C GLN A 99 6.19 -12.33 15.40
N SER A 100 5.53 -12.69 16.50
CA SER A 100 6.19 -12.95 17.78
C SER A 100 7.29 -14.00 17.65
N GLY A 101 8.47 -13.70 18.19
CA GLY A 101 9.67 -14.53 18.10
C GLY A 101 10.64 -14.13 16.98
N ASP A 102 10.19 -13.34 16.01
CA ASP A 102 11.04 -12.87 14.90
C ASP A 102 12.05 -11.81 15.36
N GLU A 103 13.08 -11.62 14.54
CA GLU A 103 14.11 -10.60 14.68
C GLU A 103 14.19 -9.70 13.44
N VAL A 104 14.33 -8.40 13.68
CA VAL A 104 14.60 -7.37 12.66
C VAL A 104 15.99 -6.80 12.88
N LEU A 105 16.84 -6.87 11.85
CA LEU A 105 18.11 -6.13 11.82
C LEU A 105 17.82 -4.71 11.33
N LEU A 106 18.25 -3.70 12.08
CA LEU A 106 17.92 -2.30 11.84
C LEU A 106 19.20 -1.46 11.73
N THR A 107 19.39 -0.76 10.62
CA THR A 107 20.54 0.16 10.46
C THR A 107 20.50 1.30 11.49
N ASP A 108 21.66 1.71 11.98
CA ASP A 108 21.81 2.75 13.02
C ASP A 108 21.44 4.17 12.55
N ASN A 109 21.61 4.44 11.25
CA ASN A 109 21.30 5.71 10.58
C ASN A 109 19.83 5.82 10.12
N VAL A 110 18.95 4.91 10.57
CA VAL A 110 17.55 4.87 10.15
C VAL A 110 16.76 6.10 10.59
N TYR A 111 15.76 6.48 9.80
CA TYR A 111 14.76 7.48 10.17
C TYR A 111 14.22 7.28 11.61
N GLY A 112 14.35 8.30 12.46
CA GLY A 112 14.07 8.20 13.90
C GLY A 112 12.68 7.65 14.29
N PRO A 113 11.58 8.01 13.60
CA PRO A 113 10.28 7.39 13.81
C PRO A 113 10.22 5.89 13.54
N THR A 114 11.00 5.38 12.58
CA THR A 114 11.14 3.93 12.33
C THR A 114 11.77 3.25 13.53
N ALA A 115 12.91 3.75 14.02
CA ALA A 115 13.55 3.22 15.23
C ALA A 115 12.60 3.25 16.43
N ARG A 116 11.87 4.36 16.62
CA ARG A 116 10.88 4.49 17.69
C ARG A 116 9.79 3.42 17.59
N PHE A 117 9.27 3.16 16.39
CA PHE A 117 8.25 2.13 16.19
C PHE A 117 8.80 0.73 16.54
N CYS A 118 9.98 0.38 16.05
CA CYS A 118 10.63 -0.90 16.36
C CYS A 118 10.79 -1.10 17.88
N HIS A 119 11.33 -0.10 18.58
CA HIS A 119 11.63 -0.22 20.02
C HIS A 119 10.41 -0.05 20.95
N LYS A 120 9.37 0.68 20.54
CA LYS A 120 8.21 0.97 21.38
C LYS A 120 6.97 0.16 21.05
N VAL A 121 6.88 -0.36 19.82
CA VAL A 121 5.73 -1.13 19.35
C VAL A 121 6.12 -2.57 19.09
N LEU A 122 7.07 -2.84 18.18
CA LEU A 122 7.42 -4.23 17.84
C LEU A 122 7.96 -5.02 19.04
N ALA A 123 8.72 -4.38 19.93
CA ALA A 123 9.16 -5.01 21.17
C ALA A 123 7.99 -5.54 22.05
N LYS A 124 6.81 -4.91 22.01
CA LYS A 124 5.61 -5.38 22.73
C LYS A 124 5.00 -6.63 22.11
N TYR A 125 5.26 -6.87 20.83
CA TYR A 125 4.84 -8.06 20.09
C TYR A 125 5.92 -9.16 20.12
N ASN A 126 6.89 -9.06 21.04
CA ASN A 126 7.99 -10.03 21.19
C ASN A 126 8.82 -10.19 19.91
N ILE A 127 9.03 -9.08 19.19
CA ILE A 127 9.94 -9.02 18.05
C ILE A 127 11.25 -8.39 18.54
N LYS A 128 12.36 -9.11 18.33
CA LYS A 128 13.71 -8.65 18.70
C LYS A 128 14.20 -7.63 17.66
N ILE A 129 14.80 -6.55 18.13
CA ILE A 129 15.43 -5.55 17.28
C ILE A 129 16.93 -5.56 17.56
N THR A 130 17.73 -5.82 16.54
CA THR A 130 19.18 -5.75 16.61
C THR A 130 19.68 -4.66 15.69
N HIS A 131 20.42 -3.71 16.25
CA HIS A 131 21.02 -2.64 15.46
C HIS A 131 22.28 -3.16 14.76
N ILE A 132 22.48 -2.68 13.54
CA ILE A 132 23.66 -2.93 12.71
C ILE A 132 24.21 -1.59 12.20
N GLU A 133 25.53 -1.53 12.02
CA GLU A 133 26.21 -0.37 11.46
C GLU A 133 25.77 -0.15 9.99
N SER A 134 25.55 1.10 9.61
CA SER A 134 25.09 1.44 8.25
C SER A 134 26.11 1.16 7.15
N ASP A 135 27.38 0.99 7.49
CA ASP A 135 28.49 0.66 6.59
C ASP A 135 29.03 -0.77 6.79
N ILE A 136 28.29 -1.63 7.50
CA ILE A 136 28.70 -3.00 7.90
C ILE A 136 29.11 -3.93 6.75
N GLY A 137 28.69 -3.64 5.51
CA GLY A 137 29.04 -4.42 4.33
C GLY A 137 28.72 -5.92 4.47
N SER A 138 29.69 -6.78 4.17
CA SER A 138 29.52 -8.25 4.22
C SER A 138 29.41 -8.81 5.64
N GLU A 139 29.83 -8.05 6.65
CA GLU A 139 29.84 -8.49 8.04
C GLU A 139 28.42 -8.60 8.61
N ILE A 140 27.40 -8.07 7.92
CA ILE A 140 25.98 -8.26 8.27
C ILE A 140 25.59 -9.74 8.40
N SER A 141 26.27 -10.63 7.66
CA SER A 141 26.02 -12.07 7.70
C SER A 141 26.19 -12.69 9.10
N GLN A 142 26.99 -12.09 9.99
CA GLN A 142 27.17 -12.57 11.36
C GLN A 142 25.94 -12.32 12.27
N TYR A 143 25.05 -11.41 11.86
CA TYR A 143 23.83 -11.08 12.60
C TYR A 143 22.63 -11.93 12.19
N ILE A 144 22.69 -12.55 11.01
CA ILE A 144 21.61 -13.37 10.47
C ILE A 144 21.55 -14.70 11.22
N ASN A 145 20.36 -15.02 11.73
CA ASN A 145 20.06 -16.27 12.43
C ASN A 145 18.67 -16.78 12.05
N ASP A 146 18.26 -17.93 12.61
CA ASP A 146 17.00 -18.59 12.28
C ASP A 146 15.74 -17.75 12.53
N ASN A 147 15.82 -16.75 13.42
CA ASN A 147 14.70 -15.84 13.71
C ASN A 147 14.75 -14.55 12.88
N THR A 148 15.83 -14.31 12.12
CA THR A 148 15.97 -13.08 11.33
C THR A 148 14.96 -13.06 10.20
N LYS A 149 13.99 -12.15 10.28
CA LYS A 149 12.88 -12.05 9.32
C LYS A 149 13.04 -10.91 8.33
N LEU A 150 13.57 -9.78 8.77
CA LEU A 150 13.79 -8.60 7.94
C LEU A 150 15.12 -7.94 8.28
N ILE A 151 15.73 -7.34 7.25
CA ILE A 151 16.86 -6.42 7.37
C ILE A 151 16.36 -5.07 6.83
N PHE A 152 16.31 -4.06 7.69
CA PHE A 152 15.85 -2.72 7.35
C PHE A 152 17.05 -1.79 7.17
N LEU A 153 17.24 -1.32 5.93
CA LEU A 153 18.34 -0.46 5.51
C LEU A 153 17.83 0.89 5.00
N GLU A 154 18.68 1.91 5.06
CA GLU A 154 18.39 3.26 4.57
C GLU A 154 19.68 3.89 4.01
N SER A 155 19.65 4.33 2.75
CA SER A 155 20.83 4.86 2.06
C SER A 155 20.45 5.97 1.06
N PRO A 156 20.97 7.20 1.21
CA PRO A 156 21.70 7.72 2.38
C PRO A 156 20.86 7.68 3.66
N GLY A 157 21.52 7.63 4.82
CA GLY A 157 20.83 7.65 6.12
C GLY A 157 20.16 8.99 6.43
N SER A 158 19.12 8.94 7.27
CA SER A 158 18.43 10.14 7.78
C SER A 158 19.23 10.90 8.84
N ASN A 159 20.03 10.18 9.64
CA ASN A 159 20.71 10.72 10.83
C ASN A 159 22.23 10.62 10.71
#